data_AF-A0A2S8YUT2-F1
#
_entry.id   AF-A0A2S8YUT2-F1
#
_cell.length_a   1.000
_cell.length_b   1.000
_cell.length_c   1.000
_cell.angle_alpha   90.00
_cell.angle_beta   90.00
_cell.angle_gamma   90.00
#
_symmetry.space_group_name_H-M   'P 1'
#
loop_
_entity.id
_entity.type
_entity.pdbx_description
1 polymer ?
#
loop_
_entity_poly.entity_id
_entity_poly.type
_entity_poly.pdbx_seq_one_letter_code
_entity_poly.pdbx_strand_id
1 'polypeptide(L)'
;MRFIEINPQRDNPLTLIVDEDITLPSEDEQHAVNLSLITPRHEELAYGRCSIYREPEGRDYLMISAIYVEGNENNPTIKKPNPHVGLGQLLVYAAMKFGHEQNVQTTLLSPLPGSEGFYIKMGFYPKVTGNPNRMVNAGDLPRSHKGKLNPKWLTQFAKSSFLHQDFRGPIWAGSTSLVYLQLKENILKSWTVA
;
A
#
# COMPACT_ATOMS: atom_id res chain seq x y z
N MET A 1 -5.89 19.50 -4.39
CA MET A 1 -5.10 19.57 -3.12
C MET A 1 -3.71 20.09 -3.44
N ARG A 2 -3.10 20.95 -2.62
CA ARG A 2 -1.79 21.57 -2.89
C ARG A 2 -0.75 21.17 -1.83
N PHE A 3 0.47 20.88 -2.27
CA PHE A 3 1.63 20.61 -1.42
C PHE A 3 2.71 21.68 -1.65
N ILE A 4 3.30 22.18 -0.57
CA ILE A 4 4.43 23.13 -0.62
C ILE A 4 5.53 22.60 0.30
N GLU A 5 6.71 22.35 -0.24
CA GLU A 5 7.85 21.83 0.51
C GLU A 5 8.27 22.79 1.64
N ILE A 6 8.43 22.27 2.87
CA ILE A 6 8.77 23.10 4.05
C ILE A 6 10.27 23.40 4.12
N ASN A 7 11.11 22.43 3.75
CA ASN A 7 12.58 22.53 3.81
C ASN A 7 13.18 22.12 2.46
N PRO A 8 13.12 22.99 1.44
CA PRO A 8 13.56 22.63 0.11
C PRO A 8 15.07 22.44 0.04
N GLN A 9 15.49 21.41 -0.69
CA GLN A 9 16.90 21.23 -1.04
C GLN A 9 17.36 22.17 -2.17
N ARG A 10 16.43 22.91 -2.79
CA ARG A 10 16.66 23.85 -3.88
C ARG A 10 16.40 25.28 -3.40
N ASP A 11 16.83 26.28 -4.17
CA ASP A 11 16.63 27.70 -3.84
C ASP A 11 15.16 28.10 -3.65
N ASN A 12 14.23 27.35 -4.24
CA ASN A 12 12.79 27.59 -4.12
C ASN A 12 12.04 26.30 -3.72
N PRO A 13 10.99 26.42 -2.89
CA PRO A 13 10.17 25.27 -2.50
C PRO A 13 9.44 24.67 -3.68
N LEU A 14 9.48 23.34 -3.81
CA LEU A 14 8.65 22.65 -4.78
C LEU A 14 7.18 22.79 -4.36
N THR A 15 6.39 23.35 -5.26
CA THR A 15 4.93 23.39 -5.13
C THR A 15 4.33 22.36 -6.08
N LEU A 16 3.42 21.56 -5.57
CA LEU A 16 2.69 20.55 -6.34
C LEU A 16 1.20 20.70 -6.12
N ILE A 17 0.43 20.38 -7.14
CA ILE A 17 -1.02 20.32 -7.11
C ILE A 17 -1.40 18.90 -7.49
N VAL A 18 -2.27 18.28 -6.69
CA VAL A 18 -2.97 17.07 -7.07
C VAL A 18 -4.10 17.48 -8.01
N ASP A 19 -3.98 17.05 -9.25
CA ASP A 19 -5.06 17.03 -10.23
C ASP A 19 -5.77 15.68 -10.15
N GLU A 20 -7.09 15.71 -10.05
CA GLU A 20 -7.95 14.54 -9.83
C GLU A 20 -8.93 14.43 -11.01
N ASP A 21 -8.74 13.42 -11.85
CA ASP A 21 -9.65 13.12 -12.96
C ASP A 21 -10.52 11.92 -12.58
N ILE A 22 -11.77 12.23 -12.20
CA ILE A 22 -12.76 11.21 -11.80
C ILE A 22 -13.39 10.65 -13.07
N THR A 23 -13.00 9.42 -13.40
CA THR A 23 -13.57 8.69 -14.54
C THR A 23 -14.84 7.96 -14.13
N LEU A 24 -15.87 8.02 -14.98
CA LEU A 24 -17.05 7.16 -14.86
C LEU A 24 -16.60 5.70 -15.02
N PRO A 25 -17.10 4.77 -14.20
CA PRO A 25 -16.50 3.45 -14.09
C PRO A 25 -16.99 2.49 -15.17
N SER A 26 -16.25 1.42 -15.42
CA SER A 26 -16.75 0.22 -16.13
C SER A 26 -17.75 -0.56 -15.25
N GLU A 27 -18.44 -1.58 -15.77
CA GLU A 27 -19.53 -2.30 -15.06
C GLU A 27 -19.15 -2.83 -13.67
N ASP A 28 -17.87 -3.08 -13.40
CA ASP A 28 -17.35 -3.61 -12.12
C ASP A 28 -16.74 -2.57 -11.17
N GLU A 29 -16.53 -1.33 -11.65
CA GLU A 29 -15.97 -0.23 -10.85
C GLU A 29 -17.11 0.64 -10.29
N GLN A 30 -16.99 1.14 -9.06
CA GLN A 30 -17.95 2.15 -8.56
C GLN A 30 -17.47 3.57 -8.84
N HIS A 31 -16.17 3.78 -8.64
CA HIS A 31 -15.49 5.05 -8.85
C HIS A 31 -14.04 4.74 -9.21
N ALA A 32 -13.50 5.44 -10.19
CA ALA A 32 -12.09 5.40 -10.50
C ALA A 32 -11.55 6.83 -10.64
N VAL A 33 -10.38 7.06 -10.09
CA VAL A 33 -9.71 8.36 -10.13
C VAL A 33 -8.29 8.20 -10.64
N ASN A 34 -7.93 9.03 -11.61
CA ASN A 34 -6.56 9.26 -12.00
C ASN A 34 -6.03 10.44 -11.16
N LEU A 35 -4.84 10.27 -10.61
CA LEU A 35 -4.19 11.26 -9.74
C LEU A 35 -2.90 11.70 -10.40
N SER A 36 -2.73 13.00 -10.62
CA SER A 36 -1.50 13.56 -11.17
C SER A 36 -0.92 14.62 -10.23
N LEU A 37 0.38 14.54 -9.97
CA LEU A 37 1.12 15.59 -9.28
C LEU A 37 1.73 16.52 -10.32
N ILE A 38 1.12 17.70 -10.45
CA ILE A 38 1.54 18.71 -11.41
C ILE A 38 2.18 19.92 -10.72
N THR A 39 3.13 20.56 -11.40
CA THR A 39 3.67 21.86 -10.97
C THR A 39 2.70 22.99 -11.32
N PRO A 40 2.86 24.21 -10.77
CA PRO A 40 2.10 25.39 -11.20
C PRO A 40 2.23 25.72 -12.70
N ARG A 41 3.24 25.16 -13.38
CA ARG A 41 3.45 25.30 -14.82
C ARG A 41 2.82 24.17 -15.64
N HIS A 42 2.00 23.31 -15.02
CA HIS A 42 1.35 22.15 -15.64
C HIS A 42 2.33 21.09 -16.15
N GLU A 43 3.51 21.00 -15.53
CA GLU A 43 4.41 19.87 -15.73
C GLU A 43 4.00 18.74 -14.79
N GLU A 44 3.63 17.58 -15.34
CA GLU A 44 3.34 16.37 -14.57
C GLU A 44 4.65 15.73 -14.11
N LEU A 45 4.75 15.40 -12.81
CA LEU A 45 5.95 14.78 -12.24
C LEU A 45 5.70 13.36 -11.72
N ALA A 46 4.44 13.01 -11.50
CA ALA A 46 4.04 11.71 -11.00
C ALA A 46 2.56 11.48 -11.32
N TYR A 47 2.20 10.23 -11.61
CA TYR A 47 0.81 9.84 -11.86
C TYR A 47 0.46 8.56 -11.11
N GLY A 48 -0.81 8.37 -10.82
CA GLY A 48 -1.34 7.16 -10.22
C GLY A 48 -2.80 6.95 -10.56
N ARG A 49 -3.29 5.74 -10.27
CA ARG A 49 -4.70 5.41 -10.43
C ARG A 49 -5.16 4.56 -9.25
N CYS A 50 -6.35 4.86 -8.76
CA CYS A 50 -7.05 3.97 -7.85
C CYS A 50 -8.54 3.87 -8.20
N SER A 51 -9.13 2.72 -7.89
CA SER A 51 -10.53 2.39 -8.15
C SER A 51 -11.16 1.77 -6.91
N ILE A 52 -12.45 2.01 -6.70
CA ILE A 52 -13.25 1.36 -5.67
C ILE A 52 -14.03 0.21 -6.30
N TYR A 53 -13.87 -0.98 -5.75
CA TYR A 53 -14.55 -2.20 -6.15
C TYR A 53 -15.40 -2.72 -5.01
N ARG A 54 -16.46 -3.47 -5.35
CA ARG A 54 -17.31 -4.17 -4.38
C ARG A 54 -17.04 -5.67 -4.42
N GLU A 55 -16.73 -6.26 -3.27
CA GLU A 55 -16.68 -7.71 -3.13
C GLU A 55 -18.10 -8.30 -3.29
N PRO A 56 -18.22 -9.58 -3.69
CA PRO A 56 -19.53 -10.27 -3.76
C PRO A 56 -20.30 -10.25 -2.43
N GLU A 57 -19.58 -10.15 -1.32
CA GLU A 57 -20.13 -10.06 0.05
C GLU A 57 -20.63 -8.64 0.40
N GLY A 58 -20.54 -7.70 -0.53
CA GLY A 58 -21.05 -6.33 -0.41
C GLY A 58 -20.08 -5.32 0.20
N ARG A 59 -18.86 -5.72 0.55
CA ARG A 59 -17.84 -4.83 1.13
C ARG A 59 -17.02 -4.14 0.05
N ASP A 60 -16.87 -2.83 0.16
CA ASP A 60 -16.04 -2.06 -0.77
C ASP A 60 -14.56 -2.07 -0.35
N TYR A 61 -13.68 -2.09 -1.34
CA TYR A 61 -12.24 -1.92 -1.17
C TYR A 61 -11.66 -0.97 -2.22
N LEU A 62 -10.61 -0.26 -1.84
CA LEU A 62 -9.86 0.61 -2.73
C LEU A 62 -8.72 -0.20 -3.33
N MET A 63 -8.57 -0.23 -4.64
CA MET A 63 -7.41 -0.81 -5.31
C MET A 63 -6.53 0.32 -5.83
N ILE A 64 -5.26 0.36 -5.41
CA ILE A 64 -4.25 1.21 -6.04
C ILE A 64 -3.60 0.39 -7.15
N SER A 65 -3.91 0.73 -8.40
CA SER A 65 -3.45 -0.03 -9.57
C SER A 65 -2.09 0.42 -10.08
N ALA A 66 -1.78 1.71 -9.97
CA ALA A 66 -0.52 2.27 -10.45
C ALA A 66 -0.09 3.47 -9.60
N ILE A 67 1.22 3.56 -9.36
CA ILE A 67 1.91 4.75 -8.82
C ILE A 67 3.23 4.84 -9.60
N TYR A 68 3.43 5.96 -10.29
CA TYR A 68 4.60 6.23 -11.09
C TYR A 68 5.14 7.63 -10.78
N VAL A 69 6.46 7.76 -10.76
CA VAL A 69 7.16 9.03 -10.57
C VAL A 69 8.13 9.19 -11.74
N GLU A 70 8.01 10.29 -12.47
CA GLU A 70 8.86 10.58 -13.62
C GLU A 70 10.31 10.80 -13.18
N GLY A 71 11.27 10.41 -14.03
CA GLY A 71 12.70 10.60 -13.76
C GLY A 71 13.28 9.75 -12.63
N ASN A 72 12.48 8.86 -12.01
CA ASN A 72 12.98 7.88 -11.05
C ASN A 72 13.64 6.71 -11.80
N GLU A 73 14.77 6.95 -12.46
CA GLU A 73 15.71 5.88 -12.77
C GLU A 73 16.05 5.21 -11.44
N ASN A 74 15.74 3.92 -11.27
CA ASN A 74 15.86 3.15 -10.01
C ASN A 74 17.28 3.12 -9.38
N ASN A 75 18.24 3.89 -9.89
CA ASN A 75 19.63 3.96 -9.45
C ASN A 75 20.10 5.43 -9.28
N PRO A 76 19.54 6.20 -8.34
CA PRO A 76 20.04 7.53 -8.04
C PRO A 76 21.51 7.46 -7.59
N THR A 77 22.34 8.40 -8.04
CA THR A 77 23.74 8.51 -7.62
C THR A 77 23.99 9.85 -6.93
N ILE A 78 25.11 9.99 -6.22
CA ILE A 78 25.50 11.28 -5.61
C ILE A 78 25.59 12.38 -6.69
N LYS A 79 26.01 12.04 -7.91
CA LYS A 79 26.15 12.99 -9.03
C LYS A 79 24.85 13.29 -9.75
N LYS A 80 23.87 12.39 -9.69
CA LYS A 80 22.52 12.52 -10.28
C LYS A 80 21.51 12.01 -9.24
N PRO A 81 21.26 12.79 -8.16
CA PRO A 81 20.29 12.41 -7.14
C PRO A 81 18.89 12.42 -7.76
N ASN A 82 17.96 11.63 -7.20
CA ASN A 82 16.58 11.66 -7.64
C ASN A 82 15.98 13.05 -7.26
N PRO A 83 15.52 13.85 -8.23
CA PRO A 83 14.96 15.17 -7.97
C PRO A 83 13.54 15.14 -7.36
N HIS A 84 12.88 13.97 -7.37
CA HIS A 84 11.46 13.76 -7.05
C HIS A 84 11.26 12.81 -5.86
N VAL A 85 12.13 12.90 -4.85
CA VAL A 85 12.01 12.10 -3.62
C VAL A 85 10.70 12.43 -2.91
N GLY A 86 9.97 11.40 -2.49
CA GLY A 86 8.72 11.54 -1.72
C GLY A 86 7.46 11.71 -2.56
N LEU A 87 7.54 11.92 -3.89
CA LEU A 87 6.35 12.09 -4.73
C LEU A 87 5.44 10.86 -4.72
N GLY A 88 6.02 9.65 -4.70
CA GLY A 88 5.25 8.42 -4.55
C GLY A 88 4.45 8.36 -3.25
N GLN A 89 5.00 8.89 -2.15
CA GLN A 89 4.29 8.97 -0.88
C GLN A 89 3.11 9.95 -0.94
N LEU A 90 3.28 11.08 -1.64
CA LEU A 90 2.20 12.05 -1.86
C LEU A 90 1.05 11.43 -2.69
N LEU A 91 1.37 10.66 -3.73
CA LEU A 91 0.34 9.94 -4.52
C LEU A 91 -0.40 8.89 -3.69
N VAL A 92 0.33 8.09 -2.90
CA VAL A 92 -0.32 7.13 -2.00
C VAL A 92 -1.22 7.89 -1.03
N TYR A 93 -0.74 8.97 -0.41
CA TYR A 93 -1.59 9.78 0.48
C TYR A 93 -2.85 10.32 -0.19
N ALA A 94 -2.76 10.82 -1.43
CA ALA A 94 -3.92 11.27 -2.18
C ALA A 94 -4.94 10.14 -2.42
N ALA A 95 -4.46 8.96 -2.84
CA ALA A 95 -5.32 7.78 -3.00
C ALA A 95 -5.98 7.34 -1.67
N MET A 96 -5.24 7.40 -0.58
CA MET A 96 -5.74 7.04 0.75
C MET A 96 -6.75 8.05 1.30
N LYS A 97 -6.55 9.34 1.03
CA LYS A 97 -7.54 10.39 1.32
C LYS A 97 -8.84 10.12 0.56
N PHE A 98 -8.75 9.82 -0.73
CA PHE A 98 -9.91 9.48 -1.56
C PHE A 98 -10.67 8.28 -0.98
N GLY A 99 -9.99 7.16 -0.71
CA GLY A 99 -10.63 6.00 -0.08
C GLY A 99 -11.25 6.29 1.28
N HIS A 100 -10.58 7.11 2.11
CA HIS A 100 -11.08 7.51 3.41
C HIS A 100 -12.35 8.36 3.32
N GLU A 101 -12.40 9.32 2.39
CA GLU A 101 -13.58 10.15 2.12
C GLU A 101 -14.77 9.34 1.59
N GLN A 102 -14.50 8.23 0.89
CA GLN A 102 -15.50 7.27 0.43
C GLN A 102 -15.85 6.20 1.49
N ASN A 103 -15.36 6.32 2.73
CA ASN A 103 -15.58 5.38 3.84
C ASN A 103 -15.13 3.93 3.57
N VAL A 104 -14.18 3.75 2.65
CA VAL A 104 -13.60 2.44 2.36
C VAL A 104 -12.65 2.05 3.50
N GLN A 105 -12.76 0.80 3.97
CA GLN A 105 -11.99 0.33 5.14
C GLN A 105 -10.65 -0.30 4.75
N THR A 106 -10.60 -0.94 3.58
CA THR A 106 -9.46 -1.73 3.12
C THR A 106 -8.94 -1.19 1.81
N THR A 107 -7.64 -0.95 1.74
CA THR A 107 -6.94 -0.66 0.50
C THR A 107 -6.06 -1.85 0.12
N LEU A 108 -6.11 -2.23 -1.15
CA LEU A 108 -5.33 -3.29 -1.77
C LEU A 108 -4.39 -2.70 -2.83
N LEU A 109 -3.25 -3.35 -3.03
CA LEU A 109 -2.32 -3.09 -4.14
C LEU A 109 -1.48 -4.32 -4.43
N SER A 110 -0.82 -4.35 -5.59
CA SER A 110 0.18 -5.37 -5.92
C SER A 110 1.53 -4.66 -6.17
N PRO A 111 2.51 -4.79 -5.27
CA PRO A 111 3.78 -4.10 -5.45
C PRO A 111 4.56 -4.73 -6.61
N LEU A 112 5.28 -3.90 -7.36
CA LEU A 112 6.25 -4.38 -8.34
C LEU A 112 7.52 -4.90 -7.61
N PRO A 113 8.22 -5.89 -8.18
CA PRO A 113 9.50 -6.33 -7.63
C PRO A 113 10.47 -5.16 -7.44
N GLY A 114 11.02 -5.04 -6.23
CA GLY A 114 11.91 -3.94 -5.81
C GLY A 114 11.20 -2.75 -5.16
N SER A 115 9.87 -2.67 -5.20
CA SER A 115 9.08 -1.60 -4.56
C SER A 115 8.46 -2.01 -3.21
N GLU A 116 8.64 -3.26 -2.79
CA GLU A 116 8.02 -3.81 -1.57
C GLU A 116 8.41 -3.00 -0.33
N GLY A 117 9.70 -2.65 -0.20
CA GLY A 117 10.19 -1.85 0.91
C GLY A 117 9.58 -0.45 0.99
N PHE A 118 9.16 0.13 -0.15
CA PHE A 118 8.41 1.37 -0.17
C PHE A 118 7.00 1.16 0.41
N TYR A 119 6.26 0.16 -0.07
CA TYR A 119 4.89 -0.09 0.40
C TYR A 119 4.80 -0.59 1.85
N ILE A 120 5.81 -1.33 2.36
CA ILE A 120 5.91 -1.65 3.80
C ILE A 120 5.95 -0.37 4.63
N LYS A 121 6.75 0.62 4.22
CA LYS A 121 6.87 1.89 4.94
C LYS A 121 5.59 2.72 4.90
N MET A 122 4.76 2.52 3.86
CA MET A 122 3.43 3.13 3.75
C MET A 122 2.37 2.38 4.56
N GLY A 123 2.70 1.25 5.21
CA GLY A 123 1.76 0.49 6.04
C GLY A 123 0.98 -0.61 5.31
N PHE A 124 1.43 -1.01 4.12
CA PHE A 124 0.89 -2.17 3.40
C PHE A 124 1.68 -3.43 3.72
N TYR A 125 0.97 -4.55 3.87
CA TYR A 125 1.57 -5.84 4.17
C TYR A 125 1.01 -6.92 3.25
N PRO A 126 1.79 -7.98 2.91
CA PRO A 126 1.29 -9.10 2.14
C PRO A 126 0.01 -9.68 2.75
N LYS A 127 -1.05 -9.79 1.96
CA LYS A 127 -2.28 -10.44 2.40
C LYS A 127 -1.99 -11.93 2.50
N VAL A 128 -2.18 -12.50 3.69
CA VAL A 128 -2.05 -13.95 3.87
C VAL A 128 -3.31 -14.61 3.34
N THR A 129 -3.18 -15.34 2.24
CA THR A 129 -4.28 -16.10 1.63
C THR A 129 -4.09 -17.57 1.97
N GLY A 130 -5.03 -18.14 2.72
CA GLY A 130 -5.03 -19.55 3.10
C GLY A 130 -5.43 -19.78 4.55
N ASN A 131 -5.67 -21.04 4.91
CA ASN A 131 -5.95 -21.40 6.29
C ASN A 131 -4.65 -21.30 7.09
N PRO A 132 -4.57 -20.47 8.15
CA PRO A 132 -3.41 -20.50 9.03
C PRO A 132 -3.21 -21.94 9.52
N ASN A 133 -1.97 -22.35 9.76
CA ASN A 133 -1.63 -23.60 10.43
C ASN A 133 -2.26 -23.61 11.83
N ARG A 134 -3.55 -23.91 11.91
CA ARG A 134 -4.25 -24.21 13.14
C ARG A 134 -4.08 -25.70 13.34
N MET A 135 -3.59 -26.10 14.51
CA MET A 135 -3.76 -27.49 14.94
C MET A 135 -5.24 -27.80 14.81
N VAL A 136 -5.58 -28.80 14.01
CA VAL A 136 -6.97 -29.23 13.85
C VAL A 136 -7.46 -29.61 15.24
N ASN A 137 -8.58 -29.03 15.69
CA ASN A 137 -9.30 -29.48 16.89
C ASN A 137 -9.98 -30.83 16.62
N ALA A 138 -9.28 -31.77 16.00
CA ALA A 138 -9.70 -33.16 15.93
C ALA A 138 -9.48 -33.75 17.33
N GLY A 139 -10.57 -34.24 17.92
CA GLY A 139 -10.61 -34.81 19.26
C GLY A 139 -9.51 -35.86 19.50
N ASP A 140 -9.11 -35.95 20.77
CA ASP A 140 -8.11 -36.86 21.33
C ASP A 140 -6.70 -36.77 20.73
N LEU A 141 -6.09 -35.58 20.88
CA LEU A 141 -4.64 -35.50 20.83
C LEU A 141 -4.05 -36.18 22.09
N PRO A 142 -3.16 -37.18 21.93
CA PRO A 142 -2.54 -37.86 23.07
C PRO A 142 -1.72 -36.86 23.88
N ARG A 143 -2.20 -36.56 25.09
CA ARG A 143 -1.54 -35.68 26.06
C ARG A 143 -0.13 -36.19 26.31
N SER A 144 0.86 -35.31 26.31
CA SER A 144 2.20 -35.75 26.62
C SER A 144 2.28 -36.16 28.09
N HIS A 145 2.52 -37.44 28.34
CA HIS A 145 2.90 -37.87 29.66
C HIS A 145 4.27 -37.25 29.98
N LYS A 146 4.33 -36.45 31.03
CA LYS A 146 5.54 -35.81 31.63
C LYS A 146 5.97 -34.44 31.06
N GLY A 147 5.07 -33.66 30.44
CA GLY A 147 5.34 -32.26 30.11
C GLY A 147 6.38 -32.03 28.99
N LYS A 148 6.87 -33.09 28.36
CA LYS A 148 7.74 -33.01 27.17
C LYS A 148 6.87 -33.02 25.91
N LEU A 149 7.15 -32.17 24.94
CA LEU A 149 6.47 -32.16 23.64
C LEU A 149 6.48 -33.57 23.00
N ASN A 150 5.34 -34.02 22.48
CA ASN A 150 5.23 -35.30 21.78
C ASN A 150 6.13 -35.25 20.52
N PRO A 151 7.10 -36.16 20.34
CA PRO A 151 8.00 -36.14 19.18
C PRO A 151 7.28 -36.23 17.82
N LYS A 152 6.08 -36.85 17.78
CA LYS A 152 5.24 -36.88 16.58
C LYS A 152 4.72 -35.50 16.20
N TRP A 153 4.55 -34.60 17.18
CA TRP A 153 4.16 -33.22 16.94
C TRP A 153 5.30 -32.41 16.31
N LEU A 154 6.56 -32.64 16.69
CA LEU A 154 7.70 -31.96 16.07
C LEU A 154 7.76 -32.23 14.56
N THR A 155 7.52 -33.48 14.15
CA THR A 155 7.50 -33.87 12.74
C THR A 155 6.25 -33.38 12.01
N GLN A 156 5.08 -33.34 12.66
CA GLN A 156 3.86 -32.78 12.07
C GLN A 156 3.87 -31.24 11.98
N PHE A 157 4.43 -30.56 12.97
CA PHE A 157 4.60 -29.10 12.98
C PHE A 157 5.55 -28.66 11.88
N ALA A 158 6.70 -29.33 11.74
CA ALA A 158 7.64 -29.08 10.65
C ALA A 158 6.95 -29.28 9.30
N LYS A 159 6.27 -30.42 9.07
CA LYS A 159 5.54 -30.67 7.81
C LYS A 159 4.46 -29.62 7.54
N SER A 160 3.63 -29.27 8.53
CA SER A 160 2.55 -28.27 8.36
C SER A 160 3.10 -26.87 8.09
N SER A 161 4.23 -26.51 8.69
CA SER A 161 4.88 -25.20 8.49
C SER A 161 5.41 -24.98 7.06
N PHE A 162 5.66 -26.05 6.31
CA PHE A 162 6.22 -25.99 4.95
C PHE A 162 5.25 -26.46 3.85
N LEU A 163 4.03 -26.88 4.19
CA LEU A 163 3.09 -27.50 3.24
C LEU A 163 2.41 -26.51 2.27
N HIS A 164 2.53 -25.21 2.49
CA HIS A 164 1.98 -24.21 1.58
C HIS A 164 3.04 -23.15 1.27
N GLN A 165 3.62 -23.23 0.07
CA GLN A 165 4.50 -22.20 -0.48
C GLN A 165 3.71 -20.91 -0.81
N ASP A 166 2.37 -20.98 -0.85
CA ASP A 166 1.48 -19.96 -1.41
C ASP A 166 0.65 -19.17 -0.38
N PHE A 167 1.17 -19.01 0.85
CA PHE A 167 0.46 -18.19 1.84
C PHE A 167 0.50 -16.69 1.54
N ARG A 168 1.35 -16.24 0.62
CA ARG A 168 1.52 -14.82 0.29
C ARG A 168 1.16 -14.62 -1.17
N GLY A 169 -0.08 -14.19 -1.41
CA GLY A 169 -0.48 -13.72 -2.74
C GLY A 169 0.27 -12.45 -3.14
N PRO A 170 0.23 -12.06 -4.42
CA PRO A 170 0.85 -10.82 -4.89
C PRO A 170 0.16 -9.57 -4.32
N ILE A 171 -1.04 -9.72 -3.76
CA ILE A 171 -1.85 -8.64 -3.21
C ILE A 171 -1.42 -8.33 -1.78
N TRP A 172 -1.20 -7.05 -1.54
CA TRP A 172 -0.92 -6.46 -0.25
C TRP A 172 -2.13 -5.66 0.21
N ALA A 173 -2.33 -5.58 1.51
CA ALA A 173 -3.46 -4.91 2.12
C ALA A 173 -2.99 -3.91 3.18
N GLY A 174 -3.73 -2.82 3.32
CA GLY A 174 -3.58 -1.82 4.37
C GLY A 174 -4.95 -1.34 4.83
N SER A 175 -5.06 -0.93 6.10
CA SER A 175 -6.26 -0.25 6.59
C SER A 175 -6.28 1.17 6.04
N THR A 176 -7.37 1.53 5.35
CA THR A 176 -7.45 2.80 4.64
C THR A 176 -7.26 3.99 5.58
N SER A 177 -7.99 3.99 6.69
CA SER A 177 -7.95 5.04 7.70
C SER A 177 -6.62 5.12 8.44
N LEU A 178 -6.02 3.99 8.83
CA LEU A 178 -4.75 4.00 9.57
C LEU A 178 -3.60 4.51 8.70
N VAL A 179 -3.52 4.01 7.46
CA VAL A 179 -2.49 4.44 6.52
C VAL A 179 -2.68 5.92 6.17
N TYR A 180 -3.91 6.40 5.94
CA TYR A 180 -4.18 7.82 5.70
C TYR A 180 -3.69 8.72 6.85
N LEU A 181 -4.02 8.39 8.10
CA LEU A 181 -3.61 9.18 9.27
C LEU A 181 -2.09 9.18 9.44
N GLN A 182 -1.44 8.03 9.32
CA GLN A 182 0.02 7.93 9.44
C GLN A 182 0.74 8.71 8.33
N LEU A 183 0.25 8.62 7.09
CA LEU A 183 0.81 9.38 5.98
C LEU A 183 0.59 10.88 6.14
N LYS A 184 -0.57 11.30 6.65
CA LYS A 184 -0.85 12.71 6.95
C LYS A 184 0.18 13.28 7.91
N GLU A 185 0.46 12.59 9.02
CA GLU A 185 1.47 13.02 9.99
C GLU A 185 2.87 13.10 9.38
N ASN A 186 3.25 12.15 8.53
CA ASN A 186 4.56 12.13 7.89
C ASN A 186 4.68 13.22 6.81
N ILE A 187 3.63 13.46 6.04
CA ILE A 187 3.61 14.49 5.00
C ILE A 187 3.71 15.87 5.62
N LEU A 188 2.99 16.14 6.72
CA LEU A 188 3.04 17.43 7.40
C LEU A 188 4.41 17.80 7.98
N LYS A 189 5.33 16.83 8.12
CA LYS A 189 6.73 17.11 8.52
C LYS A 189 7.57 17.69 7.38
N SER A 190 7.20 17.41 6.14
CA SER A 190 7.99 17.77 4.94
C SER A 190 7.24 18.71 3.99
N TRP A 191 5.91 18.77 4.09
CA TRP A 191 5.03 19.48 3.18
C TRP A 191 3.94 20.22 3.96
N THR A 192 3.71 21.47 3.58
CA THR A 192 2.48 22.18 3.90
C THR A 192 1.40 21.71 2.95
N VAL A 193 0.24 21.29 3.48
CA VAL A 193 -0.92 20.86 2.69
C VAL A 193 -1.96 21.99 2.72
N ALA A 194 -2.38 22.47 1.55
CA ALA A 194 -3.33 23.57 1.36
C ALA A 194 -4.45 23.22 0.36
#